data_AF-A0A0L6JWJ8-F1
#
_entry.id   AF-A0A0L6JWJ8-F1
#
_cell.length_a   1.000
_cell.length_b   1.000
_cell.length_c   1.000
_cell.angle_alpha   90.00
_cell.angle_beta   90.00
_cell.angle_gamma   90.00
#
_symmetry.space_group_name_H-M   'P 1'
#
loop_
_entity.id
_entity.type
_entity.pdbx_description
1 polymer ?
#
loop_
_entity_poly.entity_id
_entity_poly.type
_entity_poly.pdbx_seq_one_letter_code
_entity_poly.pdbx_strand_id
1 'polypeptide(L)'
;MMNAQLENINNSNLSQEDKAKQSAVIMAATISGIKDINEKINTNIETQLRATASAAHPLAVNLKQLQEGTKQISEGTGRLAVGLADTQSKAAAGVDKLINGLNEIQTGNSGVLKGLNTATQKTGELASGLDKLSGGAVSLKDGLKTVNDGNISLKDGLNTAATKTGELSTGLTTIGTGIKSLKDGLETVNNGTITLKDGLNTAVAKTGELSGGLGTLSGGASSLRDGLKIVNDGSISLKEGLNTAAGKSGELLDGLGKLSGGAVSLKSGLQDANEGAIKLKEGLNGGYNKLSDKLKFNSESMSVFVSEPVKVKDESINHVNHYGEGLAPYFISLSLWIGIMLMNLVLTLGKTLKLFKSKLMSSFSGKFLVGILLAVMEALILSFVLVKWIGIDPVSIPWLYIMNIFIAVVFFGIMYGVSNGLGILGAPLMFIVLILQLASSGGTFPIETAPKLFGIVGEKLPMTYTVNALRMVISGVNSAILGNDIRTLLIIMVACLCGGLIIRPIINLGKKMHNRLLVRNLASEN
;
A
#
# COMPACT_ATOMS: atom_id res chain seq x y z
N MET A 1 98.17 -51.30 -60.23
CA MET A 1 97.92 -51.35 -61.69
C MET A 1 99.01 -50.62 -62.48
N MET A 2 99.27 -49.33 -62.22
CA MET A 2 100.33 -48.56 -62.90
C MET A 2 101.71 -49.23 -62.89
N ASN A 3 102.20 -49.66 -61.72
CA ASN A 3 103.52 -50.29 -61.60
C ASN A 3 103.67 -51.57 -62.44
N ALA A 4 102.63 -52.41 -62.50
CA ALA A 4 102.63 -53.62 -63.33
C ALA A 4 102.62 -53.32 -64.83
N GLN A 5 101.96 -52.24 -65.27
CA GLN A 5 101.96 -51.82 -66.67
C GLN A 5 103.30 -51.16 -67.08
N LEU A 6 103.92 -50.39 -66.18
CA LEU A 6 105.25 -49.81 -66.39
C LEU A 6 106.34 -50.90 -66.46
N GLU A 7 106.24 -51.93 -65.61
CA GLU A 7 107.16 -53.08 -65.60
C GLU A 7 107.06 -53.92 -66.88
N ASN A 8 105.84 -54.13 -67.41
CA ASN A 8 105.61 -54.78 -68.71
C ASN A 8 106.21 -54.00 -69.89
N ILE A 9 106.15 -52.67 -69.87
CA ILE A 9 106.78 -51.82 -70.91
C ILE A 9 108.30 -51.91 -70.79
N ASN A 10 108.84 -51.92 -69.57
CA ASN A 10 110.28 -51.97 -69.36
C ASN A 10 110.89 -53.29 -69.90
N ASN A 11 110.15 -54.40 -69.79
CA ASN A 11 110.54 -55.73 -70.29
C ASN A 11 110.23 -56.00 -71.78
N SER A 12 109.70 -55.03 -72.52
CA SER A 12 109.40 -55.18 -73.96
C SER A 12 110.61 -54.93 -74.87
N ASN A 13 110.59 -55.46 -76.11
CA ASN A 13 111.64 -55.25 -77.12
C ASN A 13 111.57 -53.89 -77.86
N LEU A 14 110.93 -52.87 -77.25
CA LEU A 14 110.78 -51.53 -77.84
C LEU A 14 112.06 -50.67 -77.70
N SER A 15 112.21 -49.69 -78.59
CA SER A 15 113.20 -48.59 -78.50
C SER A 15 113.06 -47.83 -77.17
N GLN A 16 114.16 -47.29 -76.62
CA GLN A 16 114.10 -46.47 -75.39
C GLN A 16 113.15 -45.26 -75.53
N GLU A 17 113.07 -44.67 -76.73
CA GLU A 17 112.19 -43.52 -76.97
C GLU A 17 110.71 -43.92 -76.92
N ASP A 18 110.37 -45.11 -77.43
CA ASP A 18 108.99 -45.62 -77.43
C ASP A 18 108.55 -46.07 -76.03
N LYS A 19 109.47 -46.66 -75.24
CA LYS A 19 109.23 -46.97 -73.82
C LYS A 19 108.92 -45.72 -73.01
N ALA A 20 109.61 -44.61 -73.26
CA ALA A 20 109.37 -43.33 -72.58
C ALA A 20 108.01 -42.73 -72.96
N LYS A 21 107.62 -42.75 -74.24
CA LYS A 21 106.31 -42.27 -74.69
C LYS A 21 105.16 -43.08 -74.09
N GLN A 22 105.24 -44.41 -74.10
CA GLN A 22 104.19 -45.25 -73.51
C GLN A 22 104.10 -45.11 -71.98
N SER A 23 105.24 -44.97 -71.30
CA SER A 23 105.26 -44.72 -69.85
C SER A 23 104.66 -43.36 -69.49
N ALA A 24 104.92 -42.32 -70.29
CA ALA A 24 104.32 -41.00 -70.13
C ALA A 24 102.80 -41.03 -70.34
N VAL A 25 102.30 -41.80 -71.32
CA VAL A 25 100.85 -42.01 -71.54
C VAL A 25 100.19 -42.69 -70.34
N ILE A 26 100.81 -43.73 -69.77
CA ILE A 26 100.29 -44.42 -68.57
C ILE A 26 100.31 -43.49 -67.35
N MET A 27 101.37 -42.70 -67.18
CA MET A 27 101.47 -41.76 -66.07
C MET A 27 100.45 -40.63 -66.20
N ALA A 28 100.24 -40.08 -67.40
CA ALA A 28 99.19 -39.09 -67.67
C ALA A 28 97.78 -39.66 -67.44
N ALA A 29 97.51 -40.90 -67.89
CA ALA A 29 96.25 -41.57 -67.62
C ALA A 29 96.02 -41.81 -66.12
N THR A 30 97.08 -42.14 -65.37
CA THR A 30 97.00 -42.32 -63.91
C THR A 30 96.75 -40.98 -63.20
N ILE A 31 97.44 -39.91 -63.60
CA ILE A 31 97.21 -38.55 -63.06
C ILE A 31 95.78 -38.09 -63.36
N SER A 32 95.28 -38.32 -64.57
CA SER A 32 93.88 -38.02 -64.93
C SER A 32 92.90 -38.83 -64.08
N GLY A 33 93.16 -40.12 -63.87
CA GLY A 33 92.34 -40.97 -63.00
C GLY A 33 92.35 -40.51 -61.54
N ILE A 34 93.50 -40.06 -61.01
CA ILE A 34 93.59 -39.47 -59.67
C ILE A 34 92.80 -38.15 -59.60
N LYS A 35 92.87 -37.31 -60.64
CA LYS A 35 92.12 -36.05 -60.70
C LYS A 35 90.61 -36.31 -60.71
N ASP A 36 90.14 -37.25 -61.53
CA ASP A 36 88.73 -37.65 -61.58
C ASP A 36 88.25 -38.26 -60.26
N ILE A 37 89.09 -39.07 -59.59
CA ILE A 37 88.79 -39.60 -58.25
C ILE A 37 88.68 -38.45 -57.24
N ASN A 38 89.62 -37.51 -57.26
CA ASN A 38 89.62 -36.37 -56.34
C ASN A 38 88.42 -35.45 -56.57
N GLU A 39 88.03 -35.23 -57.82
CA GLU A 39 86.84 -34.45 -58.18
C GLU A 39 85.56 -35.16 -57.72
N LYS A 40 85.44 -36.49 -57.96
CA LYS A 40 84.32 -37.29 -57.43
C LYS A 40 84.25 -37.31 -55.91
N ILE A 41 85.40 -37.39 -55.22
CA ILE A 41 85.47 -37.30 -53.75
C ILE A 41 84.96 -35.95 -53.29
N ASN A 42 85.44 -34.84 -53.88
CA ASN A 42 84.99 -33.50 -53.54
C ASN A 42 83.49 -33.32 -53.79
N THR A 43 82.97 -33.76 -54.94
CA THR A 43 81.53 -33.68 -55.24
C THR A 43 80.71 -34.51 -54.25
N ASN A 44 81.16 -35.72 -53.88
CA ASN A 44 80.48 -36.54 -52.88
C ASN A 44 80.50 -35.91 -51.48
N ILE A 45 81.63 -35.33 -51.07
CA ILE A 45 81.74 -34.62 -49.79
C ILE A 45 80.80 -33.42 -49.78
N GLU A 46 80.79 -32.58 -50.83
CA GLU A 46 79.88 -31.44 -50.93
C GLU A 46 78.41 -31.86 -50.91
N THR A 47 78.08 -32.95 -51.62
CA THR A 47 76.72 -33.50 -51.65
C THR A 47 76.29 -34.00 -50.28
N GLN A 48 77.16 -34.73 -49.56
CA GLN A 48 76.91 -35.19 -48.19
C GLN A 48 76.79 -34.03 -47.20
N LEU A 49 77.64 -33.00 -47.32
CA LEU A 49 77.58 -31.80 -46.48
C LEU A 49 76.27 -31.04 -46.69
N ARG A 50 75.84 -30.86 -47.95
CA ARG A 50 74.57 -30.21 -48.29
C ARG A 50 73.38 -31.03 -47.82
N ALA A 51 73.41 -32.35 -47.97
CA ALA A 51 72.36 -33.23 -47.45
C ALA A 51 72.24 -33.14 -45.92
N THR A 52 73.39 -33.14 -45.22
CA THR A 52 73.45 -33.00 -43.76
C THR A 52 72.97 -31.62 -43.30
N ALA A 53 73.38 -30.54 -43.97
CA ALA A 53 72.93 -29.18 -43.68
C ALA A 53 71.42 -29.01 -43.95
N SER A 54 70.92 -29.61 -45.04
CA SER A 54 69.49 -29.62 -45.37
C SER A 54 68.67 -30.44 -44.37
N ALA A 55 69.22 -31.51 -43.79
CA ALA A 55 68.57 -32.29 -42.74
C ALA A 55 68.62 -31.60 -41.36
N ALA A 56 69.66 -30.80 -41.09
CA ALA A 56 69.78 -30.04 -39.83
C ALA A 56 68.83 -28.83 -39.77
N HIS A 57 68.50 -28.23 -40.92
CA HIS A 57 67.58 -27.08 -40.99
C HIS A 57 66.18 -27.35 -40.42
N PRO A 58 65.44 -28.41 -40.81
CA PRO A 58 64.12 -28.71 -40.24
C PRO A 58 64.20 -29.06 -38.75
N LEU A 59 65.29 -29.67 -38.27
CA LEU A 59 65.54 -29.91 -36.85
C LEU A 59 65.63 -28.61 -36.05
N ALA A 60 66.39 -27.63 -36.54
CA ALA A 60 66.48 -26.31 -35.91
C ALA A 60 65.14 -25.56 -35.89
N VAL A 61 64.35 -25.69 -36.96
CA VAL A 61 62.99 -25.10 -37.04
C VAL A 61 62.04 -25.78 -36.04
N ASN A 62 62.05 -27.11 -35.96
CA ASN A 62 61.21 -27.88 -35.03
C ASN A 62 61.57 -27.60 -33.57
N LEU A 63 62.85 -27.42 -33.24
CA LEU A 63 63.27 -27.02 -31.89
C LEU A 63 62.75 -25.63 -31.51
N LYS A 64 62.77 -24.65 -32.44
CA LYS A 64 62.18 -23.33 -32.19
C LYS A 64 60.66 -23.42 -31.99
N GLN A 65 59.97 -24.22 -32.80
CA GLN A 65 58.52 -24.45 -32.63
C GLN A 65 58.20 -25.12 -31.30
N LEU A 66 59.00 -26.09 -30.86
CA LEU A 66 58.84 -26.74 -29.56
C LEU A 66 59.07 -25.77 -28.40
N GLN A 67 60.09 -24.91 -28.50
CA GLN A 67 60.37 -23.87 -27.51
C GLN A 67 59.21 -22.88 -27.39
N GLU A 68 58.66 -22.43 -28.52
CA GLU A 68 57.50 -21.53 -28.54
C GLU A 68 56.25 -22.21 -27.99
N GLY A 69 56.00 -23.48 -28.37
CA GLY A 69 54.91 -24.28 -27.80
C GLY A 69 55.02 -24.44 -26.28
N THR A 70 56.22 -24.67 -25.76
CA THR A 70 56.48 -24.78 -24.32
C THR A 70 56.23 -23.45 -23.61
N LYS A 71 56.63 -22.33 -24.22
CA LYS A 71 56.36 -20.98 -23.71
C LYS A 71 54.86 -20.70 -23.65
N GLN A 72 54.11 -21.02 -24.72
CA GLN A 72 52.66 -20.87 -24.75
C GLN A 72 51.96 -21.71 -23.69
N ILE A 73 52.41 -22.96 -23.46
CA ILE A 73 51.89 -23.81 -22.38
C ILE A 73 52.17 -23.16 -21.02
N SER A 74 53.39 -22.69 -20.77
CA SER A 74 53.75 -22.01 -19.52
C SER A 74 52.89 -20.77 -19.28
N GLU A 75 52.71 -19.91 -20.28
CA GLU A 75 51.84 -18.73 -20.19
C GLU A 75 50.37 -19.11 -19.98
N GLY A 76 49.90 -20.17 -20.66
CA GLY A 76 48.56 -20.73 -20.48
C GLY A 76 48.31 -21.23 -19.05
N THR A 77 49.26 -21.97 -18.48
CA THR A 77 49.19 -22.44 -17.09
C THR A 77 49.23 -21.30 -16.07
N GLY A 78 50.04 -20.25 -16.32
CA GLY A 78 50.06 -19.05 -15.50
C GLY A 78 48.72 -18.30 -15.52
N ARG A 79 48.10 -18.13 -16.70
CA ARG A 79 46.77 -17.54 -16.84
C ARG A 79 45.68 -18.36 -16.15
N LEU A 80 45.77 -19.69 -16.23
CA LEU A 80 44.84 -20.58 -15.54
C LEU A 80 44.97 -20.47 -14.01
N ALA A 81 46.19 -20.43 -13.48
CA ALA A 81 46.42 -20.26 -12.05
C ALA A 81 45.88 -18.92 -11.53
N VAL A 82 46.11 -17.83 -12.27
CA VAL A 82 45.54 -16.51 -11.94
C VAL A 82 44.01 -16.53 -12.01
N GLY A 83 43.42 -17.15 -13.04
CA GLY A 83 41.98 -17.28 -13.18
C GLY A 83 41.33 -18.10 -12.06
N LEU A 84 42.01 -19.16 -11.60
CA LEU A 84 41.53 -20.00 -10.51
C LEU A 84 41.60 -19.25 -9.17
N ALA A 85 42.69 -18.51 -8.91
CA ALA A 85 42.84 -17.67 -7.74
C ALA A 85 41.79 -16.54 -7.70
N ASP A 86 41.54 -15.89 -8.84
CA ASP A 86 40.48 -14.87 -8.97
C ASP A 86 39.09 -15.46 -8.73
N THR A 87 38.82 -16.65 -9.27
CA THR A 87 37.54 -17.36 -9.05
C THR A 87 37.36 -17.73 -7.57
N GLN A 88 38.40 -18.24 -6.91
CA GLN A 88 38.35 -18.58 -5.49
C GLN A 88 38.15 -17.32 -4.62
N SER A 89 38.82 -16.21 -4.95
CA SER A 89 38.65 -14.92 -4.26
C SER A 89 37.23 -14.37 -4.43
N LYS A 90 36.69 -14.38 -5.65
CA LYS A 90 35.31 -13.96 -5.93
C LYS A 90 34.28 -14.84 -5.24
N ALA A 91 34.52 -16.15 -5.18
CA ALA A 91 33.67 -17.09 -4.45
C ALA A 91 33.69 -16.80 -2.94
N ALA A 92 34.86 -16.58 -2.34
CA ALA A 92 35.00 -16.20 -0.94
C ALA A 92 34.27 -14.87 -0.63
N ALA A 93 34.47 -13.86 -1.46
CA ALA A 93 33.75 -12.59 -1.33
C ALA A 93 32.22 -12.74 -1.50
N GLY A 94 31.77 -13.68 -2.34
CA GLY A 94 30.37 -14.05 -2.47
C GLY A 94 29.80 -14.68 -1.20
N VAL A 95 30.56 -15.57 -0.56
CA VAL A 95 30.21 -16.19 0.72
C VAL A 95 30.16 -15.15 1.85
N ASP A 96 31.11 -14.22 1.91
CA ASP A 96 31.11 -13.14 2.90
C ASP A 96 29.88 -12.23 2.74
N LYS A 97 29.51 -11.89 1.50
CA LYS A 97 28.27 -11.14 1.22
C LYS A 97 27.02 -11.90 1.69
N LEU A 98 26.99 -13.22 1.47
CA LEU A 98 25.88 -14.07 1.92
C LEU A 98 25.78 -14.10 3.45
N ILE A 99 26.91 -14.26 4.15
CA ILE A 99 26.97 -14.24 5.62
C ILE A 99 26.49 -12.89 6.16
N ASN A 100 26.95 -11.78 5.56
CA ASN A 100 26.51 -10.45 5.96
C ASN A 100 25.01 -10.24 5.72
N GLY A 101 24.48 -10.68 4.57
CA GLY A 101 23.04 -10.65 4.29
C GLY A 101 22.23 -11.48 5.28
N LEU A 102 22.72 -12.65 5.68
CA LEU A 102 22.10 -13.50 6.72
C LEU A 102 22.07 -12.80 8.08
N ASN A 103 23.15 -12.12 8.47
CA ASN A 103 23.22 -11.36 9.72
C ASN A 103 22.26 -10.16 9.72
N GLU A 104 22.11 -9.47 8.58
CA GLU A 104 21.13 -8.40 8.40
C GLU A 104 19.70 -8.93 8.52
N ILE A 105 19.39 -10.06 7.90
CA ILE A 105 18.07 -10.72 8.02
C ILE A 105 17.79 -11.13 9.47
N GLN A 106 18.77 -11.72 10.17
CA GLN A 106 18.62 -12.11 11.58
C GLN A 106 18.35 -10.89 12.48
N THR A 107 19.05 -9.78 12.21
CA THR A 107 18.85 -8.51 12.91
C THR A 107 17.47 -7.92 12.62
N GLY A 108 17.05 -7.93 11.34
CA GLY A 108 15.72 -7.53 10.89
C GLY A 108 14.62 -8.33 11.57
N ASN A 109 14.72 -9.66 11.61
CA ASN A 109 13.77 -10.54 12.28
C ASN A 109 13.67 -10.26 13.79
N SER A 110 14.79 -10.01 14.46
CA SER A 110 14.80 -9.61 15.87
C SER A 110 14.08 -8.27 16.09
N GLY A 111 14.26 -7.31 15.17
CA GLY A 111 13.53 -6.04 15.17
C GLY A 111 12.02 -6.21 14.98
N VAL A 112 11.61 -7.04 14.02
CA VAL A 112 10.20 -7.38 13.77
C VAL A 112 9.57 -8.05 14.99
N LEU A 113 10.27 -9.00 15.62
CA LEU A 113 9.78 -9.70 16.82
C LEU A 113 9.58 -8.73 18.00
N LYS A 114 10.51 -7.78 18.19
CA LYS A 114 10.37 -6.71 19.19
C LYS A 114 9.15 -5.83 18.88
N GLY A 115 8.99 -5.41 17.63
CA GLY A 115 7.85 -4.61 17.18
C GLY A 115 6.51 -5.31 17.41
N LEU A 116 6.43 -6.62 17.12
CA LEU A 116 5.23 -7.42 17.34
C LEU A 116 4.90 -7.59 18.83
N ASN A 117 5.90 -7.78 19.67
CA ASN A 117 5.72 -7.83 21.12
C ASN A 117 5.22 -6.49 21.68
N THR A 118 5.78 -5.38 21.23
CA THR A 118 5.30 -4.03 21.61
C THR A 118 3.87 -3.80 21.13
N ALA A 119 3.54 -4.17 19.90
CA ALA A 119 2.19 -4.05 19.36
C ALA A 119 1.18 -4.87 20.20
N THR A 120 1.51 -6.13 20.51
CA THR A 120 0.69 -7.00 21.36
C THR A 120 0.44 -6.39 22.73
N GLN A 121 1.49 -5.84 23.36
CA GLN A 121 1.39 -5.20 24.67
C GLN A 121 0.50 -3.94 24.61
N LYS A 122 0.65 -3.10 23.58
CA LYS A 122 -0.18 -1.92 23.36
C LYS A 122 -1.64 -2.25 23.03
N THR A 123 -1.89 -3.34 22.31
CA THR A 123 -3.25 -3.86 22.10
C THR A 123 -3.90 -4.31 23.41
N GLY A 124 -3.13 -4.96 24.31
CA GLY A 124 -3.60 -5.32 25.65
C GLY A 124 -3.91 -4.10 26.54
N GLU A 125 -3.05 -3.08 26.49
CA GLU A 125 -3.29 -1.79 27.18
C GLU A 125 -4.56 -1.10 26.64
N LEU A 126 -4.76 -1.11 25.31
CA LEU A 126 -5.95 -0.55 24.67
C LEU A 126 -7.24 -1.29 25.07
N ALA A 127 -7.22 -2.63 25.06
CA ALA A 127 -8.35 -3.43 25.52
C ALA A 127 -8.71 -3.11 26.97
N SER A 128 -7.71 -3.04 27.85
CA SER A 128 -7.91 -2.65 29.26
C SER A 128 -8.46 -1.21 29.40
N GLY A 129 -8.04 -0.29 28.53
CA GLY A 129 -8.56 1.07 28.46
C GLY A 129 -10.02 1.13 28.01
N LEU A 130 -10.40 0.30 27.04
CA LEU A 130 -11.78 0.18 26.55
C LEU A 130 -12.70 -0.43 27.62
N ASP A 131 -12.23 -1.42 28.38
CA ASP A 131 -13.00 -1.99 29.50
C ASP A 131 -13.24 -0.95 30.61
N LYS A 132 -12.21 -0.14 30.93
CA LYS A 132 -12.36 0.98 31.88
C LYS A 132 -13.34 2.03 31.38
N LEU A 133 -13.29 2.37 30.09
CA LEU A 133 -14.22 3.33 29.48
C LEU A 133 -15.65 2.80 29.50
N SER A 134 -15.84 1.52 29.17
CA SER A 134 -17.13 0.83 29.23
C SER A 134 -17.69 0.83 30.65
N GLY A 135 -16.88 0.46 31.64
CA GLY A 135 -17.25 0.53 33.06
C GLY A 135 -17.63 1.94 33.51
N GLY A 136 -16.84 2.95 33.12
CA GLY A 136 -17.13 4.36 33.39
C GLY A 136 -18.44 4.84 32.76
N ALA A 137 -18.76 4.39 31.54
CA ALA A 137 -20.02 4.73 30.88
C ALA A 137 -21.23 4.10 31.58
N VAL A 138 -21.11 2.87 32.09
CA VAL A 138 -22.15 2.23 32.91
C VAL A 138 -22.34 3.01 34.22
N SER A 139 -21.25 3.35 34.92
CA SER A 139 -21.33 4.16 36.15
C SER A 139 -21.95 5.54 35.92
N LEU A 140 -21.64 6.20 34.79
CA LEU A 140 -22.25 7.47 34.42
C LEU A 140 -23.75 7.33 34.16
N LYS A 141 -24.16 6.28 33.45
CA LYS A 141 -25.58 5.96 33.21
C LYS A 141 -26.34 5.75 34.53
N ASP A 142 -25.76 5.00 35.46
CA ASP A 142 -26.37 4.73 36.76
C ASP A 142 -26.42 5.99 37.65
N GLY A 143 -25.38 6.82 37.58
CA GLY A 143 -25.36 8.14 38.22
C GLY A 143 -26.45 9.07 37.68
N LEU A 144 -26.63 9.14 36.36
CA LEU A 144 -27.70 9.92 35.72
C LEU A 144 -29.09 9.40 36.10
N LYS A 145 -29.27 8.08 36.20
CA LYS A 145 -30.52 7.49 36.70
C LYS A 145 -30.79 7.90 38.15
N THR A 146 -29.78 7.84 39.01
CA THR A 146 -29.91 8.24 40.42
C THR A 146 -30.30 9.71 40.56
N VAL A 147 -29.68 10.60 39.75
CA VAL A 147 -30.04 12.02 39.71
C VAL A 147 -31.48 12.22 39.25
N ASN A 148 -31.92 11.49 38.22
CA ASN A 148 -33.29 11.57 37.72
C ASN A 148 -34.31 11.09 38.78
N ASP A 149 -34.04 9.96 39.44
CA ASP A 149 -34.89 9.41 40.51
C ASP A 149 -34.95 10.38 41.72
N GLY A 150 -33.83 11.04 42.04
CA GLY A 150 -33.76 12.11 43.04
C GLY A 150 -34.61 13.34 42.67
N ASN A 151 -34.57 13.77 41.40
CA ASN A 151 -35.40 14.87 40.90
C ASN A 151 -36.90 14.54 40.96
N ILE A 152 -37.30 13.30 40.65
CA ILE A 152 -38.68 12.84 40.79
C ILE A 152 -39.11 12.90 42.26
N SER A 153 -38.28 12.38 43.17
CA SER A 153 -38.54 12.39 44.62
C SER A 153 -38.65 13.82 45.17
N LEU A 154 -37.79 14.73 44.71
CA LEU A 154 -37.84 16.15 45.10
C LEU A 154 -39.13 16.82 44.61
N LYS A 155 -39.54 16.55 43.38
CA LYS A 155 -40.80 17.06 42.82
C LYS A 155 -42.00 16.58 43.63
N ASP A 156 -42.03 15.30 44.00
CA ASP A 156 -43.11 14.73 44.81
C ASP A 156 -43.12 15.32 46.23
N GLY A 157 -41.95 15.54 46.82
CA GLY A 157 -41.80 16.24 48.10
C GLY A 157 -42.30 17.69 48.05
N LEU A 158 -41.97 18.42 46.99
CA LEU A 158 -42.45 19.80 46.77
C LEU A 158 -43.97 19.85 46.58
N ASN A 159 -44.55 18.91 45.82
CA ASN A 159 -46.00 18.79 45.67
C ASN A 159 -46.69 18.51 47.00
N THR A 160 -46.13 17.57 47.79
CA THR A 160 -46.65 17.24 49.12
C THR A 160 -46.59 18.45 50.06
N ALA A 161 -45.47 19.18 50.06
CA ALA A 161 -45.32 20.40 50.84
C ALA A 161 -46.36 21.46 50.44
N ALA A 162 -46.56 21.67 49.13
CA ALA A 162 -47.57 22.60 48.62
C ALA A 162 -48.99 22.22 49.07
N THR A 163 -49.36 20.94 49.01
CA THR A 163 -50.64 20.43 49.52
C THR A 163 -50.78 20.72 51.02
N LYS A 164 -49.75 20.40 51.83
CA LYS A 164 -49.77 20.63 53.28
C LYS A 164 -49.83 22.10 53.66
N THR A 165 -49.19 22.98 52.90
CA THR A 165 -49.33 24.44 53.07
C THR A 165 -50.76 24.91 52.77
N GLY A 166 -51.42 24.34 51.75
CA GLY A 166 -52.84 24.60 51.46
C GLY A 166 -53.80 24.11 52.55
N GLU A 167 -53.55 22.91 53.10
CA GLU A 167 -54.28 22.39 54.25
C GLU A 167 -54.11 23.30 55.48
N LEU A 168 -52.88 23.75 55.78
CA LEU A 168 -52.59 24.66 56.89
C LEU A 168 -53.32 26.00 56.74
N SER A 169 -53.33 26.58 55.54
CA SER A 169 -54.05 27.83 55.24
C SER A 169 -55.55 27.68 55.49
N THR A 170 -56.12 26.53 55.09
CA THR A 170 -57.52 26.20 55.35
C THR A 170 -57.79 26.05 56.84
N GLY A 171 -56.93 25.33 57.57
CA GLY A 171 -57.01 25.21 59.04
C GLY A 171 -56.95 26.55 59.75
N LEU A 172 -56.07 27.46 59.30
CA LEU A 172 -55.96 28.81 59.85
C LEU A 172 -57.24 29.65 59.60
N THR A 173 -57.86 29.46 58.43
CA THR A 173 -59.16 30.09 58.10
C THR A 173 -60.26 29.55 59.01
N THR A 174 -60.32 28.24 59.23
CA THR A 174 -61.26 27.60 60.16
C THR A 174 -61.09 28.12 61.58
N ILE A 175 -59.85 28.24 62.08
CA ILE A 175 -59.55 28.85 63.38
C ILE A 175 -60.08 30.29 63.43
N GLY A 176 -59.83 31.09 62.38
CA GLY A 176 -60.37 32.46 62.28
C GLY A 176 -61.90 32.51 62.37
N THR A 177 -62.60 31.59 61.71
CA THR A 177 -64.07 31.47 61.84
C THR A 177 -64.51 31.02 63.23
N GLY A 178 -63.79 30.09 63.86
CA GLY A 178 -64.09 29.61 65.21
C GLY A 178 -63.91 30.71 66.27
N ILE A 179 -62.88 31.55 66.13
CA ILE A 179 -62.67 32.72 67.00
C ILE A 179 -63.82 33.72 66.85
N LYS A 180 -64.32 33.93 65.62
CA LYS A 180 -65.49 34.79 65.38
C LYS A 180 -66.74 34.22 66.04
N SER A 181 -67.03 32.92 65.84
CA SER A 181 -68.16 32.25 66.49
C SER A 181 -68.06 32.27 68.03
N LEU A 182 -66.85 32.12 68.59
CA LEU A 182 -66.62 32.24 70.03
C LEU A 182 -66.92 33.66 70.52
N LYS A 183 -66.51 34.69 69.78
CA LYS A 183 -66.84 36.09 70.08
C LYS A 183 -68.35 36.31 70.08
N ASP A 184 -69.05 35.84 69.05
CA ASP A 184 -70.52 35.96 68.92
C ASP A 184 -71.25 35.21 70.06
N GLY A 185 -70.73 34.05 70.46
CA GLY A 185 -71.19 33.31 71.64
C GLY A 185 -70.97 34.06 72.94
N LEU A 186 -69.82 34.73 73.11
CA LEU A 186 -69.52 35.56 74.28
C LEU A 186 -70.44 36.78 74.37
N GLU A 187 -70.74 37.43 73.23
CA GLU A 187 -71.72 38.53 73.15
C GLU A 187 -73.13 38.03 73.51
N THR A 188 -73.51 36.83 73.06
CA THR A 188 -74.78 36.20 73.42
C THR A 188 -74.87 35.90 74.92
N VAL A 189 -73.80 35.38 75.53
CA VAL A 189 -73.71 35.14 76.98
C VAL A 189 -73.82 36.45 77.76
N ASN A 190 -73.14 37.50 77.31
CA ASN A 190 -73.23 38.83 77.95
C ASN A 190 -74.67 39.36 77.92
N ASN A 191 -75.35 39.24 76.77
CA ASN A 191 -76.76 39.61 76.63
C ASN A 191 -77.67 38.74 77.51
N GLY A 192 -77.45 37.43 77.54
CA GLY A 192 -78.19 36.50 78.42
C GLY A 192 -77.96 36.80 79.91
N THR A 193 -76.80 37.31 80.29
CA THR A 193 -76.50 37.74 81.67
C THR A 193 -77.26 39.02 82.03
N ILE A 194 -77.44 39.93 81.07
CA ILE A 194 -78.31 41.11 81.22
C ILE A 194 -79.78 40.65 81.40
N THR A 195 -80.25 39.74 80.55
CA THR A 195 -81.61 39.17 80.67
C THR A 195 -81.80 38.40 81.98
N LEU A 196 -80.79 37.67 82.45
CA LEU A 196 -80.82 36.97 83.73
C LEU A 196 -80.86 37.94 84.91
N LYS A 197 -80.13 39.07 84.84
CA LYS A 197 -80.20 40.13 85.84
C LYS A 197 -81.62 40.73 85.94
N ASP A 198 -82.27 40.93 84.80
CA ASP A 198 -83.67 41.41 84.75
C ASP A 198 -84.65 40.33 85.25
N GLY A 199 -84.39 39.07 84.91
CA GLY A 199 -85.12 37.91 85.43
C GLY A 199 -84.95 37.71 86.93
N LEU A 200 -83.77 38.01 87.49
CA LEU A 200 -83.47 37.93 88.92
C LEU A 200 -84.19 39.04 89.70
N ASN A 201 -84.27 40.24 89.13
CA ASN A 201 -85.12 41.32 89.67
C ASN A 201 -86.60 40.92 89.69
N THR A 202 -87.04 40.15 88.69
CA THR A 202 -88.39 39.56 88.64
C THR A 202 -88.55 38.41 89.64
N ALA A 203 -87.48 37.61 89.87
CA ALA A 203 -87.47 36.49 90.79
C ALA A 203 -87.50 36.90 92.27
N VAL A 204 -86.91 38.06 92.63
CA VAL A 204 -87.05 38.65 93.98
C VAL A 204 -88.54 38.87 94.34
N ALA A 205 -89.40 39.11 93.35
CA ALA A 205 -90.85 39.21 93.54
C ALA A 205 -91.57 37.85 93.68
N LYS A 206 -90.94 36.75 93.26
CA LYS A 206 -91.48 35.37 93.31
C LYS A 206 -90.92 34.53 94.47
N THR A 207 -89.93 35.05 95.21
CA THR A 207 -89.26 34.41 96.36
C THR A 207 -90.15 34.11 97.58
N GLY A 208 -91.42 34.53 97.57
CA GLY A 208 -92.41 34.09 98.54
C GLY A 208 -92.91 32.64 98.32
N GLU A 209 -92.74 32.06 97.13
CA GLU A 209 -93.36 30.76 96.75
C GLU A 209 -92.38 29.57 96.64
N LEU A 210 -91.05 29.75 96.78
CA LEU A 210 -90.04 28.75 96.37
C LEU A 210 -89.39 27.93 97.50
N SER A 211 -89.88 27.99 98.73
CA SER A 211 -89.34 27.18 99.85
C SER A 211 -89.40 25.64 99.64
N GLY A 212 -90.06 25.14 98.59
CA GLY A 212 -90.22 23.70 98.32
C GLY A 212 -89.31 23.09 97.23
N GLY A 213 -88.55 23.89 96.48
CA GLY A 213 -87.76 23.42 95.32
C GLY A 213 -86.34 22.97 95.63
N LEU A 214 -86.10 22.48 96.84
CA LEU A 214 -84.89 21.71 97.13
C LEU A 214 -84.87 20.50 96.20
N GLY A 215 -83.76 20.32 95.50
CA GLY A 215 -83.57 19.23 94.55
C GLY A 215 -82.79 19.72 93.34
N THR A 216 -81.55 20.19 93.46
CA THR A 216 -80.38 19.40 93.90
C THR A 216 -80.18 18.08 93.12
N LEU A 217 -81.16 17.62 92.34
CA LEU A 217 -81.17 16.33 91.66
C LEU A 217 -80.88 16.44 90.15
N SER A 218 -81.23 17.57 89.52
CA SER A 218 -81.03 17.74 88.06
C SER A 218 -79.56 18.00 87.67
N GLY A 219 -78.78 18.67 88.52
CA GLY A 219 -77.37 18.99 88.25
C GLY A 219 -76.45 17.77 88.22
N GLY A 220 -76.67 16.79 89.10
CA GLY A 220 -75.89 15.54 89.15
C GLY A 220 -76.13 14.60 87.96
N ALA A 221 -77.31 14.68 87.33
CA ALA A 221 -77.64 13.87 86.16
C ALA A 221 -76.95 14.35 84.86
N SER A 222 -76.64 15.64 84.73
CA SER A 222 -76.00 16.17 83.52
C SER A 222 -74.49 15.91 83.47
N SER A 223 -73.80 15.97 84.61
CA SER A 223 -72.36 15.64 84.69
C SER A 223 -72.08 14.15 84.48
N LEU A 224 -73.01 13.27 84.86
CA LEU A 224 -72.95 11.82 84.60
C LEU A 224 -73.09 11.48 83.10
N ARG A 225 -73.88 12.26 82.36
CA ARG A 225 -74.06 12.14 80.91
C ARG A 225 -72.79 12.53 80.13
N ASP A 226 -72.06 13.55 80.59
CA ASP A 226 -70.83 14.00 79.92
C ASP A 226 -69.67 13.00 80.12
N GLY A 227 -69.61 12.32 81.28
CA GLY A 227 -68.65 11.23 81.54
C GLY A 227 -68.87 9.97 80.70
N LEU A 228 -70.13 9.62 80.41
CA LEU A 228 -70.49 8.49 79.55
C LEU A 228 -70.14 8.73 78.06
N LYS A 229 -70.12 9.99 77.59
CA LYS A 229 -69.75 10.33 76.20
C LYS A 229 -68.24 10.17 75.94
N ILE A 230 -67.40 10.48 76.92
CA ILE A 230 -65.94 10.30 76.84
C ILE A 230 -65.57 8.81 76.72
N VAL A 231 -66.28 7.92 77.42
CA VAL A 231 -66.10 6.45 77.35
C VAL A 231 -66.52 5.90 75.97
N ASN A 232 -67.57 6.47 75.36
CA ASN A 232 -68.02 6.11 74.02
C ASN A 232 -66.98 6.50 72.94
N ASP A 233 -66.39 7.69 73.03
CA ASP A 233 -65.38 8.17 72.07
C ASP A 233 -64.05 7.39 72.18
N GLY A 234 -63.68 6.95 73.39
CA GLY A 234 -62.55 6.04 73.62
C GLY A 234 -62.74 4.64 73.02
N SER A 235 -63.98 4.12 73.03
CA SER A 235 -64.31 2.81 72.44
C SER A 235 -64.30 2.83 70.90
N ILE A 236 -64.64 3.97 70.28
CA ILE A 236 -64.56 4.17 68.82
C ILE A 236 -63.09 4.22 68.38
N SER A 237 -62.22 4.92 69.12
CA SER A 237 -60.79 4.99 68.85
C SER A 237 -60.09 3.62 68.95
N LEU A 238 -60.51 2.77 69.89
CA LEU A 238 -60.00 1.41 70.04
C LEU A 238 -60.38 0.51 68.85
N LYS A 239 -61.60 0.68 68.32
CA LYS A 239 -62.09 -0.05 67.13
C LYS A 239 -61.32 0.34 65.87
N GLU A 240 -60.96 1.61 65.70
CA GLU A 240 -60.14 2.08 64.59
C GLU A 240 -58.68 1.59 64.67
N GLY A 241 -58.12 1.51 65.88
CA GLY A 241 -56.81 0.91 66.14
C GLY A 241 -56.77 -0.59 65.79
N LEU A 242 -57.82 -1.34 66.14
CA LEU A 242 -57.97 -2.76 65.81
C LEU A 242 -58.12 -3.00 64.30
N ASN A 243 -58.86 -2.15 63.58
CA ASN A 243 -58.97 -2.22 62.12
C ASN A 243 -57.64 -1.90 61.41
N THR A 244 -56.85 -0.96 61.95
CA THR A 244 -55.52 -0.63 61.42
C THR A 244 -54.53 -1.80 61.62
N ALA A 245 -54.61 -2.49 62.75
CA ALA A 245 -53.80 -3.68 63.02
C ALA A 245 -54.16 -4.86 62.09
N ALA A 246 -55.45 -5.06 61.81
CA ALA A 246 -55.91 -6.07 60.85
C ALA A 246 -55.43 -5.80 59.42
N GLY A 247 -55.41 -4.53 58.98
CA GLY A 247 -54.88 -4.13 57.67
C GLY A 247 -53.39 -4.40 57.50
N LYS A 248 -52.58 -4.09 58.53
CA LYS A 248 -51.12 -4.34 58.51
C LYS A 248 -50.75 -5.83 58.58
N SER A 249 -51.62 -6.68 59.14
CA SER A 249 -51.48 -8.14 59.07
C SER A 249 -51.61 -8.67 57.63
N GLY A 250 -52.42 -8.03 56.78
CA GLY A 250 -52.55 -8.37 55.37
C GLY A 250 -51.31 -8.01 54.55
N GLU A 251 -50.71 -6.84 54.81
CA GLU A 251 -49.45 -6.42 54.18
C GLU A 251 -48.27 -7.33 54.56
N LEU A 252 -48.26 -7.86 55.79
CA LEU A 252 -47.28 -8.84 56.24
C LEU A 252 -47.42 -10.19 55.51
N LEU A 253 -48.66 -10.64 55.25
CA LEU A 253 -48.93 -11.87 54.51
C LEU A 253 -48.47 -11.76 53.04
N ASP A 254 -48.69 -10.59 52.40
CA ASP A 254 -48.23 -10.30 51.04
C ASP A 254 -46.69 -10.19 50.96
N GLY A 255 -46.06 -9.62 51.99
CA GLY A 255 -44.61 -9.59 52.14
C GLY A 255 -43.98 -10.98 52.28
N LEU A 256 -44.62 -11.89 53.04
CA LEU A 256 -44.22 -13.30 53.15
C LEU A 256 -44.40 -14.05 51.83
N GLY A 257 -45.43 -13.75 51.05
CA GLY A 257 -45.63 -14.27 49.69
C GLY A 257 -44.52 -13.85 48.72
N LYS A 258 -44.13 -12.56 48.74
CA LYS A 258 -43.01 -12.04 47.93
C LYS A 258 -41.67 -12.65 48.34
N LEU A 259 -41.45 -12.89 49.63
CA LEU A 259 -40.25 -13.57 50.14
C LEU A 259 -40.17 -15.04 49.68
N SER A 260 -41.30 -15.76 49.71
CA SER A 260 -41.40 -17.13 49.21
C SER A 260 -41.12 -17.21 47.71
N GLY A 261 -41.67 -16.28 46.91
CA GLY A 261 -41.36 -16.16 45.48
C GLY A 261 -39.89 -15.83 45.21
N GLY A 262 -39.29 -14.95 46.01
CA GLY A 262 -37.85 -14.63 45.95
C GLY A 262 -36.95 -15.84 46.25
N ALA A 263 -37.32 -16.69 47.20
CA ALA A 263 -36.58 -17.92 47.52
C ALA A 263 -36.64 -18.96 46.40
N VAL A 264 -37.77 -19.07 45.68
CA VAL A 264 -37.90 -19.94 44.50
C VAL A 264 -37.04 -19.42 43.34
N SER A 265 -37.03 -18.10 43.09
CA SER A 265 -36.17 -17.49 42.07
C SER A 265 -34.68 -17.63 42.40
N LEU A 266 -34.30 -17.52 43.67
CA LEU A 266 -32.92 -17.75 44.11
C LEU A 266 -32.48 -19.21 43.90
N LYS A 267 -33.37 -20.18 44.17
CA LYS A 267 -33.11 -21.60 43.89
C LYS A 267 -32.91 -21.84 42.39
N SER A 268 -33.73 -21.23 41.53
CA SER A 268 -33.59 -21.32 40.08
C SER A 268 -32.25 -20.71 39.60
N GLY A 269 -31.90 -19.51 40.10
CA GLY A 269 -30.64 -18.86 39.74
C GLY A 269 -29.41 -19.64 40.21
N LEU A 270 -29.47 -20.33 41.34
CA LEU A 270 -28.41 -21.23 41.80
C LEU A 270 -28.29 -22.48 40.93
N GLN A 271 -29.39 -22.98 40.38
CA GLN A 271 -29.39 -24.11 39.45
C GLN A 271 -28.76 -23.70 38.10
N ASP A 272 -29.14 -22.54 37.57
CA ASP A 272 -28.55 -21.97 36.34
C ASP A 272 -27.04 -21.71 36.48
N ALA A 273 -26.62 -21.20 37.64
CA ALA A 273 -25.21 -20.98 37.95
C ALA A 273 -24.42 -22.31 38.01
N ASN A 274 -25.01 -23.37 38.58
CA ASN A 274 -24.40 -24.69 38.63
C ASN A 274 -24.28 -25.32 37.23
N GLU A 275 -25.30 -25.18 36.38
CA GLU A 275 -25.24 -25.62 34.97
C GLU A 275 -24.19 -24.83 34.16
N GLY A 276 -24.08 -23.52 34.39
CA GLY A 276 -23.03 -22.68 33.79
C GLY A 276 -21.62 -23.12 34.21
N ALA A 277 -21.43 -23.47 35.48
CA ALA A 277 -20.15 -23.97 35.98
C ALA A 277 -19.77 -25.33 35.37
N ILE A 278 -20.75 -26.22 35.15
CA ILE A 278 -20.54 -27.52 34.46
C ILE A 278 -20.13 -27.28 33.00
N LYS A 279 -20.84 -26.42 32.26
CA LYS A 279 -20.49 -26.06 30.87
C LYS A 279 -19.11 -25.42 30.76
N LEU A 280 -18.71 -24.58 31.72
CA LEU A 280 -17.38 -23.99 31.76
C LEU A 280 -16.29 -25.04 31.97
N LYS A 281 -16.50 -25.99 32.90
CA LYS A 281 -15.58 -27.11 33.14
C LYS A 281 -15.42 -28.01 31.91
N GLU A 282 -16.53 -28.33 31.23
CA GLU A 282 -16.53 -29.12 29.99
C GLU A 282 -15.83 -28.37 28.84
N GLY A 283 -16.08 -27.07 28.71
CA GLY A 283 -15.42 -26.20 27.74
C GLY A 283 -13.91 -26.09 27.96
N LEU A 284 -13.45 -25.93 29.22
CA LEU A 284 -12.03 -25.91 29.54
C LEU A 284 -11.35 -27.27 29.28
N ASN A 285 -11.98 -28.38 29.64
CA ASN A 285 -11.44 -29.72 29.36
C ASN A 285 -11.40 -30.02 27.85
N GLY A 286 -12.43 -29.60 27.11
CA GLY A 286 -12.46 -29.71 25.65
C GLY A 286 -11.40 -28.84 24.96
N GLY A 287 -11.14 -27.64 25.49
CA GLY A 287 -10.06 -26.76 25.05
C GLY A 287 -8.67 -27.32 25.35
N TYR A 288 -8.45 -27.84 26.56
CA TYR A 288 -7.20 -28.48 26.98
C TYR A 288 -6.86 -29.69 26.10
N ASN A 289 -7.84 -30.56 25.81
CA ASN A 289 -7.62 -31.73 24.95
C ASN A 289 -7.33 -31.33 23.50
N LYS A 290 -8.04 -30.34 22.94
CA LYS A 290 -7.77 -29.82 21.59
C LYS A 290 -6.40 -29.14 21.47
N LEU A 291 -5.94 -28.49 22.53
CA LEU A 291 -4.62 -27.86 22.59
C LEU A 291 -3.50 -28.90 22.76
N SER A 292 -3.71 -29.93 23.59
CA SER A 292 -2.75 -31.00 23.82
C SER A 292 -2.54 -31.91 22.59
N ASP A 293 -3.61 -32.23 21.86
CA ASP A 293 -3.53 -33.09 20.67
C ASP A 293 -2.93 -32.39 19.44
N LYS A 294 -3.05 -31.06 19.33
CA LYS A 294 -2.54 -30.28 18.19
C LYS A 294 -1.15 -29.65 18.41
N LEU A 295 -0.62 -29.67 19.63
CA LEU A 295 0.70 -29.10 19.97
C LEU A 295 1.84 -30.11 20.07
N LYS A 296 1.66 -31.35 19.60
CA LYS A 296 2.79 -32.28 19.42
C LYS A 296 3.61 -31.89 18.19
N PHE A 297 4.27 -30.74 18.25
CA PHE A 297 5.37 -30.42 17.36
C PHE A 297 6.56 -31.28 17.77
N ASN A 298 6.75 -32.41 17.10
CA ASN A 298 8.03 -33.10 17.20
C ASN A 298 9.10 -32.24 16.49
N SER A 299 10.35 -32.33 16.96
CA SER A 299 11.48 -31.52 16.43
C SER A 299 11.80 -31.81 14.97
N GLU A 300 11.37 -32.96 14.44
CA GLU A 300 11.69 -33.45 13.10
C GLU A 300 10.75 -32.85 12.04
N SER A 301 9.45 -32.75 12.33
CA SER A 301 8.44 -32.08 11.49
C SER A 301 8.66 -30.56 11.43
N MET A 302 9.11 -29.96 12.53
CA MET A 302 9.50 -28.54 12.56
C MET A 302 10.81 -28.32 11.79
N SER A 303 11.75 -29.27 11.86
CA SER A 303 12.98 -29.24 11.06
C SER A 303 12.67 -29.30 9.57
N VAL A 304 11.75 -30.16 9.10
CA VAL A 304 11.34 -30.22 7.68
C VAL A 304 10.67 -28.91 7.23
N PHE A 305 9.76 -28.34 8.04
CA PHE A 305 9.09 -27.08 7.71
C PHE A 305 10.04 -25.86 7.65
N VAL A 306 11.08 -25.84 8.49
CA VAL A 306 12.10 -24.77 8.50
C VAL A 306 13.21 -25.01 7.47
N SER A 307 13.48 -26.28 7.10
CA SER A 307 14.56 -26.65 6.18
C SER A 307 14.13 -26.76 4.72
N GLU A 308 12.82 -26.78 4.42
CA GLU A 308 12.35 -26.51 3.07
C GLU A 308 12.45 -25.01 2.82
N PRO A 309 13.44 -24.53 2.03
CA PRO A 309 13.33 -23.18 1.52
C PRO A 309 11.99 -23.09 0.81
N VAL A 310 11.26 -22.01 1.06
CA VAL A 310 10.12 -21.63 0.21
C VAL A 310 10.65 -21.70 -1.21
N LYS A 311 10.29 -22.76 -1.94
CA LYS A 311 10.61 -22.86 -3.36
C LYS A 311 9.77 -21.77 -3.98
N VAL A 312 10.38 -20.60 -4.15
CA VAL A 312 9.82 -19.52 -4.95
C VAL A 312 9.69 -20.13 -6.34
N LYS A 313 8.48 -20.57 -6.67
CA LYS A 313 8.11 -20.88 -8.05
C LYS A 313 8.05 -19.53 -8.74
N ASP A 314 9.18 -19.12 -9.33
CA ASP A 314 9.23 -18.01 -10.26
C ASP A 314 8.52 -18.43 -11.55
N GLU A 315 7.19 -18.37 -11.54
CA GLU A 315 6.40 -18.39 -12.76
C GLU A 315 6.44 -16.98 -13.35
N SER A 316 7.30 -16.80 -14.35
CA SER A 316 7.33 -15.56 -15.12
C SER A 316 5.99 -15.40 -15.83
N ILE A 317 5.19 -14.45 -15.36
CA ILE A 317 3.86 -14.14 -15.91
C ILE A 317 3.98 -13.77 -17.41
N ASN A 318 5.10 -13.17 -17.81
CA ASN A 318 5.43 -12.75 -19.17
C ASN A 318 6.95 -12.84 -19.39
N HIS A 319 7.44 -13.99 -19.85
CA HIS A 319 8.88 -14.20 -20.10
C HIS A 319 9.34 -13.46 -21.37
N VAL A 320 10.52 -12.84 -21.30
CA VAL A 320 11.20 -12.20 -22.44
C VAL A 320 12.57 -12.84 -22.61
N ASN A 321 12.98 -13.08 -23.86
CA ASN A 321 14.18 -13.85 -24.18
C ASN A 321 15.46 -13.05 -23.94
N HIS A 322 15.39 -11.72 -24.14
CA HIS A 322 16.54 -10.82 -24.02
C HIS A 322 16.21 -9.62 -23.13
N TYR A 323 17.18 -9.16 -22.34
CA TYR A 323 17.04 -7.96 -21.48
C TYR A 323 16.58 -6.72 -22.26
N GLY A 324 17.03 -6.58 -23.50
CA GLY A 324 16.64 -5.48 -24.40
C GLY A 324 15.14 -5.46 -24.72
N GLU A 325 14.46 -6.60 -24.74
CA GLU A 325 13.01 -6.70 -25.00
C GLU A 325 12.20 -6.10 -23.85
N GLY A 326 12.68 -6.23 -22.60
CA GLY A 326 12.06 -5.61 -21.43
C GLY A 326 12.16 -4.08 -21.43
N LEU A 327 13.22 -3.52 -22.02
CA LEU A 327 13.43 -2.07 -22.16
C LEU A 327 12.86 -1.49 -23.47
N ALA A 328 12.59 -2.32 -24.47
CA ALA A 328 12.11 -1.88 -25.78
C ALA A 328 10.85 -1.00 -25.72
N PRO A 329 9.79 -1.31 -24.93
CA PRO A 329 8.61 -0.45 -24.80
C PRO A 329 8.93 1.03 -24.52
N TYR A 330 9.93 1.28 -23.68
CA TYR A 330 10.35 2.63 -23.32
C TYR A 330 11.02 3.36 -24.48
N PHE A 331 11.98 2.71 -25.14
CA PHE A 331 12.69 3.31 -26.27
C PHE A 331 11.79 3.49 -27.50
N ILE A 332 10.89 2.55 -27.76
CA ILE A 332 9.91 2.67 -28.85
C ILE A 332 9.02 3.89 -28.62
N SER A 333 8.46 4.02 -27.41
CA SER A 333 7.65 5.18 -27.06
C SER A 333 8.45 6.49 -27.11
N LEU A 334 9.72 6.48 -26.69
CA LEU A 334 10.58 7.65 -26.74
C LEU A 334 10.85 8.09 -28.19
N SER A 335 11.20 7.14 -29.06
CA SER A 335 11.47 7.40 -30.47
C SER A 335 10.25 8.01 -31.17
N LEU A 336 9.06 7.43 -30.96
CA LEU A 336 7.80 7.96 -31.52
C LEU A 336 7.48 9.35 -30.99
N TRP A 337 7.72 9.62 -29.70
CA TRP A 337 7.49 10.96 -29.15
C TRP A 337 8.39 12.00 -29.83
N ILE A 338 9.68 11.69 -29.96
CA ILE A 338 10.67 12.62 -30.51
C ILE A 338 10.41 12.89 -32.00
N GLY A 339 10.16 11.85 -32.81
CA GLY A 339 9.92 12.03 -34.25
C GLY A 339 8.66 12.87 -34.51
N ILE A 340 7.59 12.61 -33.77
CA ILE A 340 6.36 13.41 -33.81
C ILE A 340 6.59 14.85 -33.32
N MET A 341 7.41 15.06 -32.29
CA MET A 341 7.76 16.40 -31.81
C MET A 341 8.45 17.23 -32.89
N LEU A 342 9.44 16.63 -33.56
CA LEU A 342 10.15 17.27 -34.67
C LEU A 342 9.22 17.56 -35.84
N MET A 343 8.36 16.59 -36.20
CA MET A 343 7.36 16.75 -37.26
C MET A 343 6.41 17.92 -36.97
N ASN A 344 5.88 17.98 -35.74
CA ASN A 344 4.98 19.03 -35.31
C ASN A 344 5.66 20.40 -35.25
N LEU A 345 6.95 20.46 -34.90
CA LEU A 345 7.76 21.66 -34.95
C LEU A 345 7.88 22.17 -36.40
N VAL A 346 8.19 21.30 -37.35
CA VAL A 346 8.27 21.65 -38.79
C VAL A 346 6.93 22.19 -39.29
N LEU A 347 5.81 21.55 -38.97
CA LEU A 347 4.47 22.00 -39.35
C LEU A 347 4.12 23.37 -38.73
N THR A 348 4.53 23.60 -37.48
CA THR A 348 4.30 24.86 -36.75
C THR A 348 5.15 26.01 -37.31
N LEU A 349 6.43 25.76 -37.61
CA LEU A 349 7.33 26.73 -38.23
C LEU A 349 6.89 27.06 -39.66
N GLY A 350 6.54 26.06 -40.46
CA GLY A 350 6.05 26.29 -41.82
C GLY A 350 4.74 27.08 -41.88
N LYS A 351 3.88 26.98 -40.86
CA LYS A 351 2.72 27.87 -40.68
C LYS A 351 3.16 29.30 -40.36
N THR A 352 4.08 29.47 -39.42
CA THR A 352 4.54 30.78 -38.94
C THR A 352 5.27 31.56 -40.05
N LEU A 353 6.08 30.86 -40.85
CA LEU A 353 6.85 31.41 -41.96
C LEU A 353 6.07 31.45 -43.29
N LYS A 354 4.78 31.05 -43.30
CA LYS A 354 3.91 31.00 -44.50
C LYS A 354 4.51 30.24 -45.68
N LEU A 355 5.26 29.16 -45.41
CA LEU A 355 5.95 28.38 -46.44
C LEU A 355 5.00 27.54 -47.31
N PHE A 356 3.80 27.22 -46.80
CA PHE A 356 2.84 26.39 -47.51
C PHE A 356 1.74 27.23 -48.17
N LYS A 357 1.68 27.20 -49.51
CA LYS A 357 0.65 27.90 -50.32
C LYS A 357 -0.58 27.03 -50.65
N SER A 358 -0.60 25.75 -50.32
CA SER A 358 -1.70 24.84 -50.69
C SER A 358 -2.91 24.98 -49.77
N LYS A 359 -4.12 24.79 -50.32
CA LYS A 359 -5.41 24.86 -49.59
C LYS A 359 -5.53 23.78 -48.50
N LEU A 360 -4.88 22.63 -48.70
CA LEU A 360 -4.82 21.54 -47.72
C LEU A 360 -3.95 21.93 -46.51
N MET A 361 -2.80 22.55 -46.76
CA MET A 361 -1.88 23.02 -45.71
C MET A 361 -2.20 24.42 -45.18
N SER A 362 -3.38 24.99 -45.51
CA SER A 362 -3.88 26.20 -44.86
C SER A 362 -4.94 25.90 -43.80
N SER A 363 -5.69 24.80 -43.93
CA SER A 363 -6.72 24.36 -42.98
C SER A 363 -6.15 23.60 -41.77
N PHE A 364 -6.85 23.65 -40.64
CA PHE A 364 -6.57 22.84 -39.46
C PHE A 364 -6.69 21.33 -39.78
N SER A 365 -7.81 20.92 -40.39
CA SER A 365 -8.06 19.51 -40.72
C SER A 365 -7.08 18.94 -41.72
N GLY A 366 -6.64 19.74 -42.71
CA GLY A 366 -5.70 19.28 -43.73
C GLY A 366 -4.28 19.06 -43.19
N LYS A 367 -3.80 19.93 -42.30
CA LYS A 367 -2.52 19.72 -41.59
C LYS A 367 -2.58 18.53 -40.65
N PHE A 368 -3.69 18.38 -39.95
CA PHE A 368 -3.90 17.25 -39.05
C PHE A 368 -3.86 15.92 -39.82
N LEU A 369 -4.54 15.85 -40.98
CA LEU A 369 -4.53 14.66 -41.83
C LEU A 369 -3.14 14.35 -42.40
N VAL A 370 -2.42 15.36 -42.91
CA VAL A 370 -1.05 15.18 -43.40
C VAL A 370 -0.13 14.70 -42.28
N GLY A 371 -0.25 15.27 -41.09
CA GLY A 371 0.56 14.86 -39.94
C GLY A 371 0.25 13.45 -39.45
N ILE A 372 -1.01 12.99 -39.51
CA ILE A 372 -1.37 11.59 -39.26
C ILE A 372 -0.68 10.66 -40.26
N LEU A 373 -0.71 10.98 -41.56
CA LEU A 373 -0.05 10.14 -42.58
C LEU A 373 1.46 10.02 -42.32
N LEU A 374 2.10 11.13 -41.96
CA LEU A 374 3.51 11.14 -41.63
C LEU A 374 3.80 10.36 -40.33
N ALA A 375 2.95 10.48 -39.31
CA ALA A 375 3.04 9.71 -38.06
C ALA A 375 2.91 8.20 -38.29
N VAL A 376 1.98 7.79 -39.17
CA VAL A 376 1.81 6.39 -39.58
C VAL A 376 3.07 5.88 -40.28
N MET A 377 3.66 6.67 -41.19
CA MET A 377 4.91 6.28 -41.86
C MET A 377 6.07 6.12 -40.86
N GLU A 378 6.21 7.04 -39.91
CA GLU A 378 7.21 6.92 -38.84
C GLU A 378 7.04 5.63 -38.02
N ALA A 379 5.81 5.33 -37.62
CA ALA A 379 5.50 4.10 -36.87
C ALA A 379 5.79 2.82 -37.66
N LEU A 380 5.50 2.81 -38.98
CA LEU A 380 5.79 1.69 -39.86
C LEU A 380 7.30 1.46 -40.02
N ILE A 381 8.07 2.54 -40.25
CA ILE A 381 9.52 2.48 -40.36
C ILE A 381 10.12 1.97 -39.05
N LEU A 382 9.70 2.51 -37.92
CA LEU A 382 10.15 2.07 -36.60
C LEU A 382 9.83 0.59 -36.37
N SER A 383 8.60 0.17 -36.64
CA SER A 383 8.17 -1.24 -36.47
C SER A 383 8.97 -2.20 -37.36
N PHE A 384 9.30 -1.78 -38.58
CA PHE A 384 10.15 -2.55 -39.49
C PHE A 384 11.57 -2.70 -38.95
N VAL A 385 12.19 -1.61 -38.49
CA VAL A 385 13.55 -1.63 -37.92
C VAL A 385 13.60 -2.51 -36.66
N LEU A 386 12.59 -2.43 -35.78
CA LEU A 386 12.53 -3.24 -34.56
C LEU A 386 12.50 -4.74 -34.85
N VAL A 387 11.66 -5.17 -35.80
CA VAL A 387 11.48 -6.60 -36.12
C VAL A 387 12.59 -7.14 -37.02
N LYS A 388 13.07 -6.36 -38.00
CA LYS A 388 14.01 -6.86 -39.02
C LYS A 388 15.47 -6.54 -38.75
N TRP A 389 15.79 -5.45 -38.06
CA TRP A 389 17.18 -5.03 -37.83
C TRP A 389 17.62 -5.22 -36.39
N ILE A 390 16.76 -4.88 -35.42
CA ILE A 390 17.09 -5.04 -33.99
C ILE A 390 16.82 -6.48 -33.53
N GLY A 391 15.84 -7.16 -34.12
CA GLY A 391 15.53 -8.56 -33.82
C GLY A 391 14.75 -8.73 -32.51
N ILE A 392 13.79 -7.85 -32.24
CA ILE A 392 12.85 -8.03 -31.12
C ILE A 392 11.79 -9.07 -31.54
N ASP A 393 11.54 -10.05 -30.68
CA ASP A 393 10.55 -11.12 -30.87
C ASP A 393 9.26 -10.86 -30.05
N PRO A 394 8.33 -9.99 -30.52
CA PRO A 394 7.07 -9.76 -29.81
C PRO A 394 6.14 -10.98 -29.92
N VAL A 395 5.26 -11.15 -28.93
CA VAL A 395 4.19 -12.20 -28.94
C VAL A 395 3.35 -12.15 -30.22
N SER A 396 3.12 -10.96 -30.78
CA SER A 396 2.43 -10.82 -32.05
C SER A 396 2.94 -9.63 -32.85
N ILE A 397 3.56 -9.93 -34.00
CA ILE A 397 4.08 -8.93 -34.93
C ILE A 397 2.97 -7.97 -35.43
N PRO A 398 1.79 -8.44 -35.88
CA PRO A 398 0.72 -7.53 -36.31
C PRO A 398 0.27 -6.55 -35.23
N TRP A 399 0.16 -7.00 -33.98
CA TRP A 399 -0.26 -6.15 -32.86
C TRP A 399 0.78 -5.07 -32.53
N LEU A 400 2.07 -5.36 -32.68
CA LEU A 400 3.13 -4.36 -32.52
C LEU A 400 2.98 -3.21 -33.51
N TYR A 401 2.73 -3.52 -34.78
CA TYR A 401 2.53 -2.51 -35.82
C TYR A 401 1.29 -1.65 -35.54
N ILE A 402 0.16 -2.29 -35.20
CA ILE A 402 -1.08 -1.59 -34.88
C ILE A 402 -0.89 -0.66 -33.67
N MET A 403 -0.22 -1.13 -32.62
CA MET A 403 0.01 -0.30 -31.43
C MET A 403 0.97 0.85 -31.70
N ASN A 404 2.06 0.65 -32.44
CA ASN A 404 2.96 1.73 -32.80
C ASN A 404 2.26 2.81 -33.64
N ILE A 405 1.41 2.40 -34.59
CA ILE A 405 0.59 3.33 -35.39
C ILE A 405 -0.36 4.11 -34.48
N PHE A 406 -1.07 3.42 -33.59
CA PHE A 406 -1.99 4.05 -32.65
C PHE A 406 -1.27 5.08 -31.76
N ILE A 407 -0.13 4.70 -31.17
CA ILE A 407 0.68 5.56 -30.32
C ILE A 407 1.16 6.80 -31.09
N ALA A 408 1.66 6.62 -32.32
CA ALA A 408 2.13 7.73 -33.15
C ALA A 408 1.01 8.73 -33.45
N VAL A 409 -0.20 8.25 -33.77
CA VAL A 409 -1.38 9.11 -34.00
C VAL A 409 -1.80 9.85 -32.72
N VAL A 410 -1.80 9.16 -31.57
CA VAL A 410 -2.13 9.77 -30.27
C VAL A 410 -1.12 10.86 -29.91
N PHE A 411 0.18 10.57 -29.99
CA PHE A 411 1.23 11.55 -29.73
C PHE A 411 1.13 12.74 -30.67
N PHE A 412 0.85 12.50 -31.96
CA PHE A 412 0.64 13.57 -32.91
C PHE A 412 -0.56 14.42 -32.54
N GLY A 413 -1.69 13.81 -32.15
CA GLY A 413 -2.88 14.52 -31.70
C GLY A 413 -2.63 15.40 -30.48
N ILE A 414 -1.92 14.88 -29.47
CA ILE A 414 -1.55 15.63 -28.27
C ILE A 414 -0.69 16.85 -28.64
N MET A 415 0.40 16.62 -29.37
CA MET A 415 1.34 17.68 -29.73
C MET A 415 0.74 18.70 -30.68
N TYR A 416 -0.05 18.27 -31.65
CA TYR A 416 -0.72 19.15 -32.59
C TYR A 416 -1.78 20.00 -31.89
N GLY A 417 -2.55 19.42 -30.94
CA GLY A 417 -3.51 20.15 -30.11
C GLY A 417 -2.83 21.26 -29.31
N VAL A 418 -1.77 20.93 -28.57
CA VAL A 418 -1.02 21.90 -27.76
C VAL A 418 -0.37 23.00 -28.63
N SER A 419 0.30 22.62 -29.72
CA SER A 419 0.94 23.58 -30.63
C SER A 419 -0.06 24.44 -31.40
N ASN A 420 -1.27 23.94 -31.68
CA ASN A 420 -2.30 24.77 -32.29
C ASN A 420 -2.85 25.82 -31.30
N GLY A 421 -2.98 25.46 -30.02
CA GLY A 421 -3.36 26.39 -28.95
C GLY A 421 -2.30 27.46 -28.71
N LEU A 422 -1.10 27.04 -28.30
CA LEU A 422 -0.02 27.91 -27.82
C LEU A 422 0.87 28.48 -28.93
N GLY A 423 0.75 28.00 -30.17
CA GLY A 423 1.62 28.39 -31.28
C GLY A 423 3.05 27.86 -31.11
N ILE A 424 4.04 28.69 -31.40
CA ILE A 424 5.46 28.28 -31.37
C ILE A 424 5.95 27.88 -29.96
N LEU A 425 5.26 28.34 -28.90
CA LEU A 425 5.54 27.95 -27.52
C LEU A 425 5.11 26.52 -27.17
N GLY A 426 4.33 25.87 -28.03
CA GLY A 426 3.92 24.47 -27.82
C GLY A 426 5.10 23.51 -27.84
N ALA A 427 6.07 23.69 -28.75
CA ALA A 427 7.20 22.78 -28.88
C ALA A 427 8.13 22.77 -27.65
N PRO A 428 8.58 23.93 -27.10
CA PRO A 428 9.32 23.95 -25.83
C PRO A 428 8.55 23.31 -24.66
N LEU A 429 7.24 23.50 -24.59
CA LEU A 429 6.42 22.89 -23.55
C LEU A 429 6.40 21.35 -23.68
N MET A 430 6.20 20.84 -24.89
CA MET A 430 6.22 19.39 -25.14
C MET A 430 7.60 18.76 -24.88
N PHE A 431 8.67 19.54 -25.01
CA PHE A 431 10.01 19.12 -24.62
C PHE A 431 10.18 19.03 -23.08
N ILE A 432 9.62 19.98 -22.32
CA ILE A 432 9.59 19.88 -20.85
C ILE A 432 8.79 18.65 -20.43
N VAL A 433 7.63 18.43 -21.07
CA VAL A 433 6.79 17.25 -20.84
C VAL A 433 7.53 15.95 -21.20
N LEU A 434 8.39 15.94 -22.23
CA LEU A 434 9.26 14.81 -22.54
C LEU A 434 10.23 14.51 -21.40
N ILE A 435 10.97 15.52 -20.91
CA ILE A 435 11.95 15.33 -19.82
C ILE A 435 11.27 14.74 -18.58
N LEU A 436 10.08 15.22 -18.26
CA LEU A 436 9.32 14.74 -17.11
C LEU A 436 8.84 13.29 -17.29
N GLN A 437 8.50 12.90 -18.52
CA GLN A 437 8.11 11.53 -18.87
C GLN A 437 9.25 10.51 -18.81
N LEU A 438 10.48 10.92 -19.11
CA LEU A 438 11.66 10.04 -19.01
C LEU A 438 11.85 9.49 -17.60
N ALA A 439 11.60 10.32 -16.58
CA ALA A 439 11.76 9.94 -15.18
C ALA A 439 10.52 9.26 -14.57
N SER A 440 9.34 9.40 -15.17
CA SER A 440 8.05 9.02 -14.55
C SER A 440 7.30 7.88 -15.25
N SER A 441 7.74 7.44 -16.43
CA SER A 441 7.05 6.42 -17.23
C SER A 441 7.33 4.97 -16.83
N GLY A 442 8.15 4.72 -15.81
CA GLY A 442 8.45 3.36 -15.31
C GLY A 442 9.17 2.46 -16.32
N GLY A 443 9.92 3.07 -17.26
CA GLY A 443 10.58 2.38 -18.37
C GLY A 443 11.93 1.75 -18.02
N THR A 444 12.78 2.46 -17.28
CA THR A 444 14.12 1.98 -16.89
C THR A 444 14.17 1.37 -15.49
N PHE A 445 13.29 1.86 -14.60
CA PHE A 445 13.12 1.34 -13.24
C PHE A 445 11.62 1.24 -12.93
N PRO A 446 11.20 0.29 -12.08
CA PRO A 446 9.82 0.23 -11.62
C PRO A 446 9.40 1.56 -10.98
N ILE A 447 8.20 2.05 -11.32
CA ILE A 447 7.71 3.35 -10.81
C ILE A 447 7.63 3.38 -9.27
N GLU A 448 7.47 2.22 -8.65
CA GLU A 448 7.46 2.03 -7.18
C GLU A 448 8.80 2.38 -6.50
N THR A 449 9.89 2.43 -7.27
CA THR A 449 11.22 2.83 -6.77
C THR A 449 11.50 4.33 -6.91
N ALA A 450 10.63 5.07 -7.61
CA ALA A 450 10.78 6.50 -7.80
C ALA A 450 10.17 7.30 -6.62
N PRO A 451 10.65 8.52 -6.33
CA PRO A 451 9.98 9.40 -5.37
C PRO A 451 8.51 9.64 -5.73
N LYS A 452 7.65 9.79 -4.71
CA LYS A 452 6.18 9.93 -4.88
C LYS A 452 5.75 11.00 -5.89
N LEU A 453 6.53 12.08 -6.03
CA LEU A 453 6.27 13.13 -7.02
C LEU A 453 6.23 12.58 -8.46
N PHE A 454 7.17 11.70 -8.81
CA PHE A 454 7.24 11.11 -10.16
C PHE A 454 6.15 10.07 -10.40
N GLY A 455 5.70 9.35 -9.36
CA GLY A 455 4.54 8.46 -9.48
C GLY A 455 3.25 9.21 -9.83
N ILE A 456 2.95 10.30 -9.11
CA ILE A 456 1.75 11.12 -9.34
C ILE A 456 1.76 11.76 -10.72
N VAL A 457 2.91 12.30 -11.14
CA VAL A 457 2.98 12.97 -12.45
C VAL A 457 3.01 11.93 -13.58
N GLY A 458 3.68 10.79 -13.38
CA GLY A 458 3.73 9.69 -14.33
C GLY A 458 2.35 9.14 -14.66
N GLU A 459 1.48 9.00 -13.67
CA GLU A 459 0.11 8.52 -13.88
C GLU A 459 -0.66 9.39 -14.89
N LYS A 460 -0.40 10.69 -14.97
CA LYS A 460 -1.15 11.58 -15.89
C LYS A 460 -0.54 11.71 -17.27
N LEU A 461 0.68 11.19 -17.45
CA LEU A 461 1.45 11.41 -18.67
C LEU A 461 1.28 10.26 -19.67
N PRO A 462 1.19 10.57 -20.97
CA PRO A 462 0.87 9.58 -21.98
C PRO A 462 1.95 8.50 -22.14
N MET A 463 3.23 8.80 -21.94
CA MET A 463 4.33 7.84 -22.08
C MET A 463 4.24 6.66 -21.11
N THR A 464 3.67 6.85 -19.91
CA THR A 464 3.45 5.77 -18.94
C THR A 464 2.51 4.71 -19.50
N TYR A 465 1.42 5.15 -20.13
CA TYR A 465 0.42 4.27 -20.74
C TYR A 465 0.93 3.61 -22.02
N THR A 466 1.74 4.30 -22.83
CA THR A 466 2.32 3.69 -24.04
C THR A 466 3.39 2.66 -23.71
N VAL A 467 4.23 2.89 -22.68
CA VAL A 467 5.19 1.91 -22.18
C VAL A 467 4.47 0.66 -21.70
N ASN A 468 3.38 0.81 -20.94
CA ASN A 468 2.58 -0.33 -20.47
C ASN A 468 1.89 -1.07 -21.63
N ALA A 469 1.24 -0.35 -22.54
CA ALA A 469 0.59 -0.93 -23.71
C ALA A 469 1.59 -1.70 -24.61
N LEU A 470 2.78 -1.15 -24.82
CA LEU A 470 3.83 -1.83 -25.57
C LEU A 470 4.40 -3.04 -24.83
N ARG A 471 4.51 -3.00 -23.51
CA ARG A 471 4.89 -4.16 -22.68
C ARG A 471 3.88 -5.30 -22.83
N MET A 472 2.58 -5.00 -22.90
CA MET A 472 1.53 -5.99 -23.16
C MET A 472 1.65 -6.63 -24.54
N VAL A 473 2.02 -5.86 -25.55
CA VAL A 473 2.11 -6.36 -26.93
C VAL A 473 3.42 -7.11 -27.21
N ILE A 474 4.51 -6.72 -26.55
CA ILE A 474 5.82 -7.35 -26.71
C ILE A 474 5.93 -8.61 -25.83
N SER A 475 5.56 -8.52 -24.55
CA SER A 475 5.84 -9.57 -23.56
C SER A 475 4.63 -10.43 -23.18
N GLY A 476 3.39 -10.02 -23.47
CA GLY A 476 2.18 -10.83 -23.22
C GLY A 476 0.93 -10.03 -22.87
N VAL A 477 -0.21 -10.40 -23.48
CA VAL A 477 -1.41 -9.56 -23.52
C VAL A 477 -2.31 -9.77 -22.30
N ASN A 478 -2.29 -8.84 -21.34
CA ASN A 478 -3.42 -8.63 -20.43
C ASN A 478 -4.39 -7.64 -21.09
N SER A 479 -5.49 -8.17 -21.62
CA SER A 479 -6.49 -7.40 -22.38
C SER A 479 -7.20 -6.33 -21.55
N ALA A 480 -7.35 -6.52 -20.24
CA ALA A 480 -8.01 -5.57 -19.35
C ALA A 480 -7.15 -4.31 -19.15
N ILE A 481 -5.85 -4.48 -18.90
CA ILE A 481 -4.93 -3.35 -18.70
C ILE A 481 -4.69 -2.63 -20.02
N LEU A 482 -4.45 -3.37 -21.12
CA LEU A 482 -4.30 -2.79 -22.46
C LEU A 482 -5.51 -1.94 -22.87
N GLY A 483 -6.74 -2.42 -22.58
CA GLY A 483 -7.96 -1.67 -22.86
C GLY A 483 -8.11 -0.39 -22.02
N ASN A 484 -7.58 -0.38 -20.79
CA ASN A 484 -7.57 0.82 -19.96
C ASN A 484 -6.55 1.86 -20.45
N ASP A 485 -5.35 1.41 -20.84
CA ASP A 485 -4.28 2.28 -21.34
C ASP A 485 -4.70 2.96 -22.67
N ILE A 486 -5.27 2.20 -23.61
CA ILE A 486 -5.80 2.74 -24.88
C ILE A 486 -6.87 3.80 -24.63
N ARG A 487 -7.78 3.56 -23.69
CA ARG A 487 -8.86 4.49 -23.36
C ARG A 487 -8.31 5.79 -22.78
N THR A 488 -7.37 5.70 -21.84
CA THR A 488 -6.77 6.87 -21.22
C THR A 488 -5.97 7.70 -22.25
N LEU A 489 -5.22 7.04 -23.13
CA LEU A 489 -4.52 7.69 -24.24
C LEU A 489 -5.46 8.46 -25.17
N LEU A 490 -6.62 7.87 -25.52
CA LEU A 490 -7.65 8.56 -26.30
C LEU A 490 -8.23 9.77 -25.57
N ILE A 491 -8.51 9.65 -24.27
CA ILE A 491 -9.00 10.76 -23.44
C ILE A 491 -8.00 11.92 -23.45
N ILE A 492 -6.70 11.63 -23.23
CA ILE A 492 -5.65 12.65 -23.23
C ILE A 492 -5.56 13.32 -24.61
N MET A 493 -5.58 12.54 -25.70
CA MET A 493 -5.54 13.07 -27.07
C MET A 493 -6.72 14.02 -27.34
N VAL A 494 -7.95 13.59 -27.03
CA VAL A 494 -9.15 14.40 -27.26
C VAL A 494 -9.12 15.66 -26.39
N ALA A 495 -8.72 15.55 -25.13
CA ALA A 495 -8.59 16.70 -24.23
C ALA A 495 -7.59 17.74 -24.77
N CYS A 496 -6.42 17.31 -25.25
CA CYS A 496 -5.43 18.22 -25.83
C CYS A 496 -5.88 18.85 -27.15
N LEU A 497 -6.59 18.11 -28.01
CA LEU A 497 -7.15 18.65 -29.25
C LEU A 497 -8.25 19.68 -29.01
N CYS A 498 -9.21 19.36 -28.13
CA CYS A 498 -10.28 20.28 -27.74
C CYS A 498 -9.71 21.52 -27.03
N GLY A 499 -8.79 21.33 -26.09
CA GLY A 499 -8.09 22.43 -25.41
C GLY A 499 -7.36 23.34 -26.41
N GLY A 500 -6.66 22.76 -27.38
CA GLY A 500 -6.01 23.49 -28.46
C GLY A 500 -6.96 24.34 -29.31
N LEU A 501 -8.16 23.83 -29.61
CA LEU A 501 -9.18 24.54 -30.37
C LEU A 501 -9.86 25.66 -29.57
N ILE A 502 -9.99 25.52 -28.25
CA ILE A 502 -10.62 26.51 -27.35
C ILE A 502 -9.64 27.62 -26.96
N ILE A 503 -8.39 27.27 -26.63
CA ILE A 503 -7.38 28.23 -26.18
C ILE A 503 -6.97 29.19 -27.30
N ARG A 504 -6.93 28.70 -28.55
CA ARG A 504 -6.51 29.51 -29.70
C ARG A 504 -7.36 30.77 -29.95
N PRO A 505 -8.69 30.72 -30.00
CA PRO A 505 -9.53 31.92 -30.16
C PRO A 505 -9.40 32.87 -28.96
N ILE A 506 -9.25 32.36 -27.73
CA ILE A 506 -9.06 33.19 -26.53
C ILE A 506 -7.77 34.01 -26.62
N ILE A 507 -6.65 33.37 -26.98
CA ILE A 507 -5.36 34.07 -27.16
C ILE A 507 -5.44 35.11 -28.28
N ASN A 508 -6.11 34.79 -29.39
CA ASN A 508 -6.30 35.73 -30.49
C ASN A 508 -7.18 36.92 -30.09
N LEU A 509 -8.22 36.71 -29.27
CA LEU A 509 -9.08 37.76 -28.75
C LEU A 509 -8.30 38.69 -27.81
N GLY A 510 -7.48 38.14 -26.91
CA GLY A 510 -6.61 38.90 -26.02
C GLY A 510 -5.61 39.78 -26.78
N LYS A 511 -4.97 39.24 -27.83
CA LYS A 511 -4.09 40.04 -28.71
C LYS A 511 -4.83 41.16 -29.44
N LYS A 512 -6.06 40.89 -29.91
CA LYS A 512 -6.89 41.89 -30.59
C LYS A 512 -7.35 43.01 -29.64
N MET A 513 -7.67 42.68 -28.39
CA MET A 513 -8.01 43.65 -27.35
C MET A 513 -6.81 44.48 -26.92
N HIS A 514 -5.65 43.86 -26.70
CA HIS A 514 -4.42 44.57 -26.35
C HIS A 514 -3.99 45.54 -27.46
N ASN A 515 -4.02 45.11 -28.73
CA ASN A 515 -3.73 46.00 -29.85
C ASN A 515 -4.76 47.13 -29.98
N ARG A 516 -6.05 46.89 -29.67
CA ARG A 516 -7.07 47.95 -29.64
C ARG A 516 -6.86 48.95 -28.49
N LEU A 517 -6.37 48.50 -27.34
CA LEU A 517 -6.02 49.37 -26.22
C LEU A 517 -4.78 50.21 -26.51
N LEU A 518 -3.75 49.62 -27.12
CA LEU A 518 -2.56 50.37 -27.56
C LEU A 518 -2.92 51.41 -28.62
N VAL A 519 -3.77 51.08 -29.61
CA VAL A 519 -4.24 52.05 -30.61
C VAL A 519 -5.13 53.14 -29.99
N ARG A 520 -5.97 52.83 -28.99
CA ARG A 520 -6.74 53.87 -28.25
C ARG A 520 -5.82 54.80 -27.45
N ASN A 521 -4.81 54.26 -26.78
CA ASN A 521 -3.87 55.06 -25.99
C ASN A 521 -3.01 55.97 -26.89
N LEU A 522 -2.56 55.46 -28.04
CA LEU A 522 -1.82 56.26 -29.04
C LEU A 522 -2.71 57.31 -29.74
N ALA A 523 -4.03 57.08 -29.81
CA ALA A 523 -4.99 58.05 -30.35
C ALA A 523 -5.46 59.10 -29.33
N SER A 524 -5.20 58.91 -28.04
CA SER A 524 -5.50 59.88 -26.98
C SER A 524 -4.31 60.79 -26.62
N GLU A 525 -3.13 60.52 -27.18
CA GLU A 525 -1.90 61.33 -27.02
C GLU A 525 -1.62 62.25 -28.22
N ASN A 526 -2.48 62.24 -29.25
CA ASN A 526 -2.54 63.23 -30.34
C ASN A 526 -3.83 64.04 -30.20
#